data_AF-A0A0F2SHJ3-F1
#
_entry.id   AF-A0A0F2SHJ3-F1
#
_cell.length_a   1.000
_cell.length_b   1.000
_cell.length_c   1.000
_cell.angle_alpha   90.00
_cell.angle_beta   90.00
_cell.angle_gamma   90.00
#
_symmetry.space_group_name_H-M   'P 1'
#
loop_
_entity.id
_entity.type
_entity.pdbx_description
1 polymer ?
#
loop_
_entity_poly.entity_id
_entity_poly.type
_entity_poly.pdbx_seq_one_letter_code
_entity_poly.pdbx_strand_id
1 'polypeptide(L)'
;AARDLYELLRAWENKHRLWQAESHLRAVTFREETRWPGYYFRTDKPTLDEENWHCFVNMKWDPNTNEWSVFKKPVIDMFGVD
;
A
#
# COMPACT_ATOMS: atom_id res chain seq x y z
N ALA A 1 -5.14 4.30 30.47
CA ALA A 1 -6.50 4.41 29.93
C ALA A 1 -6.69 5.81 29.36
N ALA A 2 -7.61 6.01 28.40
CA ALA A 2 -7.97 7.37 27.95
C ALA A 2 -8.64 8.15 29.10
N ARG A 3 -8.41 9.47 29.14
CA ARG A 3 -8.92 10.39 30.16
C ARG A 3 -10.40 10.73 29.99
N ASP A 4 -10.89 10.74 28.74
CA ASP A 4 -12.29 11.02 28.39
C ASP A 4 -12.68 10.37 27.04
N LEU A 5 -13.93 10.56 26.60
CA LEU A 5 -14.44 10.01 25.33
C LEU A 5 -13.75 10.62 24.09
N TYR A 6 -13.30 11.87 24.17
CA TYR A 6 -12.60 12.53 23.07
C TYR A 6 -11.20 11.96 22.89
N GLU A 7 -10.47 11.74 23.98
CA GLU A 7 -9.18 11.07 23.94
C GLU A 7 -9.32 9.61 23.52
N LEU A 8 -10.40 8.92 23.91
CA LEU A 8 -10.69 7.58 23.42
C LEU A 8 -10.89 7.55 21.89
N LEU A 9 -11.62 8.52 21.34
CA LEU A 9 -11.75 8.70 19.89
C LEU A 9 -10.38 8.91 19.23
N ARG A 10 -9.57 9.82 19.77
CA ARG A 10 -8.23 10.12 19.22
C ARG A 10 -7.29 8.92 19.26
N ALA A 11 -7.38 8.09 20.31
CA ALA A 11 -6.62 6.85 20.40
C ALA A 11 -6.96 5.88 19.25
N TRP A 12 -8.24 5.71 18.93
CA TRP A 12 -8.68 4.87 17.81
C TRP A 12 -8.30 5.45 16.45
N GLU A 13 -8.46 6.76 16.26
CA GLU A 13 -8.03 7.40 15.01
C GLU A 13 -6.52 7.24 14.77
N ASN A 14 -5.69 7.37 15.82
CA ASN A 14 -4.25 7.14 15.69
C ASN A 14 -3.93 5.69 15.32
N LYS A 15 -4.67 4.72 15.87
CA LYS A 15 -4.56 3.32 15.42
C LYS A 15 -4.91 3.20 13.94
N HIS A 16 -6.02 3.78 13.48
CA HIS A 16 -6.39 3.73 12.05
C HIS A 16 -5.31 4.36 11.14
N ARG A 17 -4.75 5.51 11.54
CA ARG A 17 -3.66 6.18 10.81
C ARG A 17 -2.41 5.31 10.72
N LEU A 18 -2.03 4.65 11.81
CA LEU A 18 -0.86 3.77 11.84
C LEU A 18 -1.01 2.62 10.85
N TRP A 19 -2.16 1.95 10.83
CA TRP A 19 -2.41 0.84 9.91
C TRP A 19 -2.38 1.30 8.45
N GLN A 20 -2.99 2.44 8.13
CA GLN A 20 -2.90 3.02 6.79
C GLN A 20 -1.47 3.36 6.37
N ALA A 21 -0.69 3.98 7.27
CA ALA A 21 0.70 4.33 7.00
C ALA A 21 1.56 3.09 6.75
N GLU A 22 1.40 2.04 7.56
CA GLU A 22 2.11 0.78 7.40
C GLU A 22 1.76 0.10 6.06
N SER A 23 0.47 0.02 5.72
CA SER A 23 0.02 -0.54 4.43
C SER A 23 0.60 0.24 3.26
N HIS A 24 0.59 1.58 3.32
CA HIS A 24 1.16 2.42 2.27
C HIS A 24 2.66 2.16 2.08
N LEU A 25 3.44 2.17 3.17
CA LEU A 25 4.88 1.92 3.11
C LEU A 25 5.20 0.52 2.58
N ARG A 26 4.44 -0.51 2.97
CA ARG A 26 4.61 -1.88 2.46
C ARG A 26 4.39 -1.94 0.94
N ALA A 27 3.38 -1.25 0.42
CA ALA A 27 3.10 -1.22 -1.02
C ALA A 27 4.21 -0.50 -1.81
N VAL A 28 4.64 0.67 -1.33
CA VAL A 28 5.69 1.48 -1.96
C VAL A 28 7.06 0.80 -1.87
N THR A 29 7.34 0.10 -0.78
CA THR A 29 8.61 -0.65 -0.61
C THR A 29 8.65 -1.87 -1.53
N PHE A 30 7.54 -2.62 -1.62
CA PHE A 30 7.43 -3.79 -2.49
C PHE A 30 7.57 -3.43 -3.97
N ARG A 31 7.04 -2.28 -4.40
CA ARG A 31 7.19 -1.79 -5.78
C ARG A 31 8.59 -1.22 -6.01
N GLU A 32 9.33 -1.83 -6.92
CA GLU A 32 10.73 -1.46 -7.22
C GLU A 32 10.86 -0.57 -8.47
N GLU A 33 10.04 0.48 -8.55
CA GLU A 33 10.05 1.48 -9.62
C GLU A 33 9.48 2.82 -9.13
N THR A 34 9.56 3.86 -9.95
CA THR A 34 8.83 5.12 -9.77
C THR A 34 7.71 5.21 -10.80
N ARG A 35 6.51 4.78 -10.42
CA ARG A 35 5.32 4.74 -11.29
C ARG A 35 4.65 6.10 -11.49
N TRP A 36 4.64 6.94 -10.45
CA TRP A 36 3.92 8.21 -10.43
C TRP A 36 4.83 9.36 -9.98
N PRO A 37 5.83 9.73 -10.80
CA PRO A 37 6.70 10.86 -10.49
C PRO A 37 5.86 12.14 -10.35
N GLY A 38 6.08 12.87 -9.26
CA GLY A 38 5.26 14.01 -8.84
C GLY A 38 4.37 13.72 -7.62
N TYR A 39 3.95 12.47 -7.44
CA TYR A 39 3.33 12.02 -6.19
C TYR A 39 4.38 11.53 -5.18
N TYR A 40 5.29 10.66 -5.62
CA TYR A 40 6.48 10.29 -4.87
C TYR A 40 7.59 9.83 -5.82
N PHE A 41 8.83 9.78 -5.32
CA PHE A 41 9.99 9.28 -6.05
C PHE A 41 10.72 8.23 -5.22
N ARG A 42 10.99 7.05 -5.80
CA ARG A 42 11.93 6.06 -5.27
C ARG A 42 13.32 6.40 -5.80
N THR A 43 14.17 7.04 -5.00
CA THR A 43 15.49 7.49 -5.49
C THR A 43 16.42 6.36 -5.88
N ASP A 44 16.21 5.15 -5.34
CA ASP A 44 16.94 3.93 -5.68
C ASP A 44 16.35 3.17 -6.88
N LYS A 45 15.11 3.48 -7.26
CA LYS A 45 14.40 2.94 -8.43
C LYS A 45 13.66 4.08 -9.17
N PRO A 46 14.40 5.04 -9.76
CA PRO A 46 13.82 6.34 -10.16
C PRO A 46 13.03 6.31 -11.46
N THR A 47 13.08 5.20 -12.21
CA THR A 47 12.43 5.06 -13.53
C THR A 47 11.17 4.20 -13.46
N LEU A 48 10.33 4.36 -14.47
CA LEU A 48 9.17 3.53 -14.76
C LEU A 48 9.62 2.19 -15.37
N ASP A 49 9.08 1.07 -14.90
CA ASP A 49 9.37 -0.28 -15.39
C ASP A 49 8.08 -0.96 -15.87
N GLU A 50 7.80 -0.82 -17.16
CA GLU A 50 6.62 -1.42 -17.80
C GLU A 50 6.70 -2.94 -17.91
N GLU A 51 7.90 -3.51 -18.02
CA GLU A 51 8.09 -4.94 -18.22
C GLU A 51 7.74 -5.73 -16.95
N ASN A 52 8.20 -5.27 -15.79
CA ASN A 52 8.05 -6.00 -14.54
C ASN A 52 6.93 -5.47 -13.65
N TRP A 53 6.52 -4.21 -13.82
CA TRP A 53 5.70 -3.49 -12.84
C TRP A 53 4.42 -2.87 -13.40
N HIS A 54 4.05 -3.17 -14.64
CA HIS A 54 2.71 -2.91 -15.18
C HIS A 54 1.67 -3.88 -14.55
N CYS A 55 1.40 -3.67 -13.27
CA CYS A 55 0.50 -4.48 -12.45
C CYS A 55 -0.02 -3.65 -11.27
N PHE A 56 -1.12 -4.10 -10.69
CA PHE A 56 -1.54 -3.65 -9.37
C PHE A 56 -0.68 -4.30 -8.29
N VAL A 57 -0.36 -3.55 -7.24
CA VAL A 57 0.21 -4.10 -6.00
C VAL A 57 -0.92 -4.21 -5.00
N ASN A 58 -1.22 -5.44 -4.60
CA ASN A 58 -2.25 -5.76 -3.64
C ASN A 58 -1.62 -6.32 -2.37
N MET A 59 -2.36 -6.25 -1.27
CA MET A 59 -1.94 -6.87 -0.02
C MET A 59 -3.10 -7.39 0.78
N LYS A 60 -2.80 -8.33 1.68
CA LYS A 60 -3.72 -8.92 2.64
C LYS A 60 -3.01 -9.09 3.97
N TRP A 61 -3.67 -8.72 5.07
CA TRP A 61 -3.22 -9.03 6.42
C TRP A 61 -4.02 -10.20 6.99
N ASP A 62 -3.36 -11.15 7.63
CA ASP A 62 -3.99 -12.27 8.33
C ASP A 62 -4.01 -12.02 9.85
N PRO A 63 -5.19 -11.88 10.48
CA PRO A 63 -5.28 -11.68 11.93
C PRO A 63 -4.83 -12.87 12.77
N ASN A 64 -4.84 -14.09 12.22
CA ASN A 64 -4.50 -15.30 12.98
C ASN A 64 -2.99 -15.47 13.13
N THR A 65 -2.23 -15.07 12.11
CA THR A 65 -0.76 -15.14 12.10
C THR A 65 -0.11 -13.79 12.36
N ASN A 66 -0.86 -12.70 12.25
CA ASN A 66 -0.38 -11.32 12.30
C ASN A 66 0.64 -11.00 11.18
N GLU A 67 0.49 -11.63 10.02
CA GLU A 67 1.39 -11.48 8.88
C GLU A 67 0.75 -10.71 7.72
N TRP A 68 1.60 -9.99 6.96
CA TRP A 68 1.21 -9.32 5.72
C TRP A 68 1.70 -10.11 4.51
N SER A 69 0.81 -10.32 3.54
CA SER A 69 1.17 -10.76 2.19
C SER A 69 1.05 -9.57 1.24
N VAL A 70 2.09 -9.27 0.47
CA VAL A 70 2.10 -8.24 -0.57
C VAL A 70 2.45 -8.91 -1.90
N PHE A 71 1.66 -8.67 -2.94
CA PHE A 71 1.77 -9.42 -4.20
C PHE A 71 1.28 -8.61 -5.40
N LYS A 72 1.70 -9.04 -6.59
CA LYS A 72 1.29 -8.45 -7.87
C LYS A 72 -0.06 -9.02 -8.33
N LYS A 73 -0.88 -8.19 -8.95
CA LYS A 73 -2.08 -8.59 -9.69
C LYS A 73 -2.06 -7.95 -11.08
N PRO A 74 -2.32 -8.72 -12.16
CA PRO A 74 -2.23 -8.19 -13.51
C PRO A 74 -3.26 -7.09 -13.75
N VAL A 75 -2.91 -6.11 -14.58
CA VAL A 75 -3.91 -5.22 -15.18
C VAL A 75 -4.63 -6.00 -16.27
N ILE A 76 -5.96 -6.01 -16.23
CA ILE A 76 -6.78 -6.61 -17.28
C ILE A 76 -7.23 -5.47 -18.19
N ASP A 77 -6.78 -5.49 -19.45
CA ASP A 77 -7.30 -4.58 -20.46
C ASP A 77 -8.71 -5.03 -20.83
N MET A 78 -9.69 -4.15 -20.59
CA MET A 78 -11.09 -4.40 -20.92
C MET A 78 -11.46 -3.96 -22.34
N PHE A 79 -10.56 -3.25 -23.04
CA PHE A 79 -10.78 -2.87 -24.43
C PHE A 79 -10.31 -4.00 -25.35
N GLY A 80 -11.27 -4.75 -25.92
CA GLY A 80 -10.99 -5.89 -26.80
C GLY A 80 -11.10 -7.26 -26.13
N VAL A 81 -11.85 -7.36 -25.02
CA VAL A 81 -12.28 -8.64 -24.45
C VAL A 81 -13.50 -9.12 -25.25
N ASP A 82 -13.37 -10.27 -25.93
CA ASP A 82 -14.52 -11.06 -26.43
C ASP A 82 -15.37 -11.60 -25.27
#